data_AF-A0A4Y2GD34-F1
#
_entry.id   AF-A0A4Y2GD34-F1
#
_cell.length_a   1.000
_cell.length_b   1.000
_cell.length_c   1.000
_cell.angle_alpha   90.00
_cell.angle_beta   90.00
_cell.angle_gamma   90.00
#
_symmetry.space_group_name_H-M   'P 1'
#
loop_
_entity.id
_entity.type
_entity.pdbx_description
1 polymer ?
#
loop_
_entity_poly.entity_id
_entity_poly.type
_entity_poly.pdbx_seq_one_letter_code
_entity_poly.pdbx_strand_id
1 'polypeptide(L)'
;MEETYADNVPIETNSDHYGFVSANITMGETYADEVPNEINHDHYRFAYDIVEKVLEIRGELNPNVPRNLPEPSNYLFTEEHASIVKSLLEKDTTYLLLMIHKLANGVYDSENYLTCRDFFVRKWKKRAYTEKSFISACASIAYVAAHFTQVNYQCGALDDVVVLIACWIGDILKRGTIDHSCW
;
A
#
# COMPACT_ATOMS: atom_id res chain seq x y z
N MET A 1 -29.53 -18.78 47.42
CA MET A 1 -28.64 -17.64 47.73
C MET A 1 -27.36 -17.92 46.99
N GLU A 2 -27.28 -17.36 45.79
CA GLU A 2 -26.07 -17.34 44.96
C GLU A 2 -25.18 -16.23 45.50
N GLU A 3 -23.96 -16.54 45.92
CA GLU A 3 -22.89 -15.56 45.97
C GLU A 3 -21.60 -16.19 45.42
N THR A 4 -21.12 -15.50 44.39
CA THR A 4 -19.99 -15.71 43.50
C THR A 4 -18.63 -15.74 44.22
N TYR A 5 -17.79 -16.71 43.88
CA TYR A 5 -16.36 -16.69 44.15
C TYR A 5 -15.65 -15.82 43.11
N ALA A 6 -15.00 -14.74 43.56
CA ALA A 6 -14.05 -13.96 42.78
C ALA A 6 -12.64 -14.46 43.13
N ASP A 7 -11.99 -15.13 42.17
CA ASP A 7 -10.58 -15.49 42.25
C ASP A 7 -9.71 -14.26 41.97
N ASN A 8 -8.91 -13.88 42.96
CA ASN A 8 -7.82 -12.93 42.85
C ASN A 8 -6.62 -13.60 42.17
N VAL A 9 -6.32 -13.20 40.94
CA VAL A 9 -5.05 -13.54 40.27
C VAL A 9 -4.08 -12.36 40.45
N PRO A 10 -2.85 -12.58 40.94
CA PRO A 10 -1.85 -11.52 41.07
C PRO A 10 -1.30 -11.14 39.70
N ILE A 11 -1.24 -9.83 39.43
CA ILE A 11 -0.59 -9.24 38.27
C ILE A 11 0.91 -9.20 38.54
N GLU A 12 1.66 -10.15 37.99
CA GLU A 12 3.11 -10.05 37.89
C GLU A 12 3.48 -9.00 36.84
N THR A 13 4.04 -7.88 37.32
CA THR A 13 4.57 -6.79 36.50
C THR A 13 6.03 -7.11 36.15
N ASN A 14 6.24 -7.82 35.04
CA ASN A 14 7.57 -7.90 34.44
C ASN A 14 7.86 -6.62 33.64
N SER A 15 8.42 -5.66 34.37
CA SER A 15 9.15 -4.51 33.88
C SER A 15 10.48 -4.97 33.30
N ASP A 16 10.49 -5.37 32.04
CA ASP A 16 11.73 -5.50 31.27
C ASP A 16 12.02 -4.19 30.55
N HIS A 17 13.10 -3.55 31.03
CA HIS A 17 13.82 -2.45 30.41
C HIS A 17 14.03 -2.68 28.91
N TYR A 18 13.29 -1.94 28.09
CA TYR A 18 13.77 -1.57 26.75
C TYR A 18 14.33 -0.16 26.82
N GLY A 19 15.66 -0.09 26.77
CA GLY A 19 16.40 1.15 26.64
C GLY A 19 15.92 1.92 25.40
N PHE A 20 15.35 3.10 25.65
CA PHE A 20 15.05 4.09 24.64
C PHE A 20 16.38 4.64 24.13
N VAL A 21 16.97 3.98 23.13
CA VAL A 21 18.02 4.60 22.34
C VAL A 21 17.32 5.57 21.41
N SER A 22 17.26 6.84 21.82
CA SER A 22 17.00 7.95 20.91
C SER A 22 18.08 7.95 19.84
N ALA A 23 17.83 7.23 18.75
CA ALA A 23 18.48 7.52 17.50
C ALA A 23 17.94 8.89 17.06
N ASN A 24 18.67 9.94 17.43
CA ASN A 24 18.65 11.21 16.70
C ASN A 24 18.95 10.86 15.24
N ILE A 25 17.91 10.64 14.45
CA ILE A 25 18.04 10.64 13.00
C ILE A 25 18.21 12.11 12.63
N THR A 26 19.48 12.50 12.56
CA THR A 26 19.92 13.76 11.98
C THR A 26 19.28 13.88 10.60
N MET A 27 18.30 14.76 10.47
CA MET A 27 17.88 15.30 9.17
C MET A 27 19.10 15.98 8.55
N GLY A 28 19.76 15.27 7.64
CA GLY A 28 21.09 15.68 7.18
C GLY A 28 21.58 14.91 5.96
N GLU A 29 20.68 14.53 5.05
CA GLU A 29 21.05 14.32 3.65
C GLU A 29 20.00 15.03 2.80
N THR A 30 20.44 16.14 2.23
CA THR A 30 19.76 16.87 1.16
C THR A 30 19.50 15.91 0.01
N TYR A 31 18.25 15.44 -0.13
CA TYR A 31 17.73 14.90 -1.39
C TYR A 31 17.56 16.06 -2.38
N ALA A 32 18.69 16.60 -2.83
CA ALA A 32 18.79 17.42 -4.02
C ALA A 32 19.30 16.56 -5.20
N ASP A 33 19.05 15.25 -5.15
CA ASP A 33 19.23 14.34 -6.26
C ASP A 33 17.94 14.30 -7.07
N GLU A 34 17.98 14.99 -8.21
CA GLU A 34 17.19 14.75 -9.42
C GLU A 34 15.74 14.27 -9.18
N VAL A 35 14.79 15.22 -9.19
CA VAL A 35 13.40 14.90 -9.53
C VAL A 35 13.46 14.04 -10.80
N PRO A 36 13.00 12.77 -10.81
CA PRO A 36 13.11 11.92 -11.97
C PRO A 36 12.52 12.66 -13.17
N ASN A 37 13.38 12.96 -14.15
CA ASN A 37 12.96 13.50 -15.45
C ASN A 37 11.82 12.62 -15.96
N GLU A 38 10.60 13.17 -15.94
CA GLU A 38 9.34 12.64 -16.45
C GLU A 38 9.07 11.15 -16.13
N ILE A 39 8.21 10.90 -15.14
CA ILE A 39 7.59 9.57 -14.99
C ILE A 39 6.93 9.22 -16.34
N ASN A 40 7.42 8.16 -16.98
CA ASN A 40 6.93 7.68 -18.27
C ASN A 40 5.41 7.44 -18.20
N HIS A 41 4.68 7.86 -19.24
CA HIS A 41 3.25 7.59 -19.42
C HIS A 41 2.90 6.10 -19.22
N ASP A 42 3.77 5.18 -19.64
CA ASP A 42 3.57 3.74 -19.45
C ASP A 42 3.56 3.34 -17.95
N HIS A 43 4.41 3.97 -17.14
CA HIS A 43 4.48 3.72 -15.69
C HIS A 43 3.24 4.26 -14.98
N TYR A 44 2.81 5.46 -15.36
CA TYR A 44 1.56 6.03 -14.86
C TYR A 44 0.37 5.16 -15.25
N ARG A 45 0.32 4.69 -16.51
CA ARG A 45 -0.75 3.83 -16.98
C ARG A 45 -0.80 2.51 -16.21
N PHE A 46 0.34 1.87 -16.01
CA PHE A 46 0.46 0.68 -15.17
C PHE A 46 -0.09 0.88 -13.76
N ALA A 47 0.28 1.99 -13.11
CA ALA A 47 -0.20 2.33 -11.78
C ALA A 47 -1.73 2.54 -11.76
N TYR A 48 -2.27 3.25 -12.74
CA TYR A 48 -3.72 3.44 -12.90
C TYR A 48 -4.44 2.12 -13.14
N ASP A 49 -3.93 1.23 -13.99
CA ASP A 49 -4.58 -0.04 -14.30
C ASP A 49 -4.65 -0.94 -13.05
N ILE A 50 -3.64 -0.93 -12.16
CA ILE A 50 -3.70 -1.61 -10.86
C ILE A 50 -4.78 -1.01 -9.96
N VAL A 51 -4.77 0.31 -9.79
CA VAL A 51 -5.74 1.01 -8.93
C VAL A 51 -7.16 0.79 -9.43
N GLU A 52 -7.36 0.90 -10.73
CA GLU A 52 -8.63 0.62 -11.36
C GLU A 52 -9.07 -0.81 -11.11
N LYS A 53 -8.17 -1.80 -11.30
CA LYS A 53 -8.55 -3.19 -11.07
C LYS A 53 -8.99 -3.44 -9.63
N VAL A 54 -8.32 -2.79 -8.67
CA VAL A 54 -8.72 -2.83 -7.26
C VAL A 54 -10.11 -2.21 -7.06
N LEU A 55 -10.39 -1.04 -7.65
CA LEU A 55 -11.70 -0.39 -7.56
C LEU A 55 -12.81 -1.22 -8.24
N GLU A 56 -12.51 -1.85 -9.39
CA GLU A 56 -13.43 -2.75 -10.10
C GLU A 56 -13.84 -3.92 -9.20
N ILE A 57 -12.87 -4.61 -8.60
CA ILE A 57 -13.12 -5.76 -7.71
C ILE A 57 -13.90 -5.33 -6.46
N ARG A 58 -13.66 -4.11 -5.97
CA ARG A 58 -14.40 -3.53 -4.84
C ARG A 58 -15.82 -3.06 -5.20
N GLY A 59 -16.17 -3.03 -6.49
CA GLY A 59 -17.45 -2.48 -6.97
C GLY A 59 -17.54 -0.95 -6.85
N GLU A 60 -16.40 -0.27 -6.78
CA GLU A 60 -16.28 1.19 -6.58
C GLU A 60 -15.89 1.93 -7.87
N LEU A 61 -15.58 1.19 -8.94
CA LEU A 61 -15.24 1.79 -10.22
C LEU A 61 -16.46 2.47 -10.86
N ASN A 62 -16.34 3.76 -11.16
CA ASN A 62 -17.37 4.49 -11.89
C ASN A 62 -17.12 4.41 -13.40
N PRO A 63 -17.94 3.67 -14.17
CA PRO A 63 -17.73 3.51 -15.62
C PRO A 63 -18.03 4.78 -16.42
N ASN A 64 -18.66 5.78 -15.82
CA ASN A 64 -19.09 7.00 -16.51
C ASN A 64 -18.03 8.10 -16.49
N VAL A 65 -16.91 7.91 -15.81
CA VAL A 65 -15.80 8.88 -15.79
C VAL A 65 -14.83 8.50 -16.89
N PRO A 66 -14.75 9.28 -18.00
CA PRO A 66 -13.83 8.97 -19.07
C PRO A 66 -12.38 9.05 -18.57
N ARG A 67 -11.61 8.00 -18.88
CA ARG A 67 -10.18 7.95 -18.61
C ARG A 67 -9.44 8.75 -19.66
N ASN A 68 -9.14 10.01 -19.36
CA ASN A 68 -8.26 10.83 -20.18
C ASN A 68 -6.79 10.51 -19.89
N LEU A 69 -6.41 9.24 -20.05
CA LEU A 69 -5.01 8.81 -19.96
C LEU A 69 -4.45 8.68 -21.38
N PRO A 70 -3.20 9.10 -21.61
CA PRO A 70 -2.54 8.88 -22.89
C PRO A 70 -2.47 7.37 -23.19
N GLU A 71 -2.52 7.02 -24.48
CA GLU A 71 -2.28 5.66 -24.91
C GLU A 71 -0.83 5.27 -24.57
N PRO A 72 -0.61 4.14 -23.90
CA PRO A 72 0.73 3.71 -23.57
C PRO A 72 1.47 3.25 -24.84
N SER A 73 2.79 3.48 -24.87
CA SER A 73 3.67 2.88 -25.87
C SER A 73 3.87 1.39 -25.59
N ASN A 74 3.76 0.98 -24.31
CA ASN A 74 3.83 -0.40 -23.88
C ASN A 74 2.82 -0.70 -22.76
N TYR A 75 1.95 -1.68 -22.97
CA TYR A 75 1.02 -2.15 -21.95
C TYR A 75 1.76 -3.03 -20.94
N LEU A 76 2.18 -2.43 -19.82
CA LEU A 76 2.89 -3.12 -18.74
C LEU A 76 1.96 -3.98 -17.87
N PHE A 77 0.67 -3.65 -17.79
CA PHE A 77 -0.30 -4.38 -16.98
C PHE A 77 -0.98 -5.47 -17.82
N THR A 78 -0.92 -6.71 -17.35
CA THR A 78 -1.39 -7.90 -18.08
C THR A 78 -2.58 -8.57 -17.40
N GLU A 79 -3.24 -9.49 -18.10
CA GLU A 79 -4.30 -10.35 -17.53
C GLU A 79 -3.80 -11.24 -16.39
N GLU A 80 -2.52 -11.64 -16.41
CA GLU A 80 -1.90 -12.36 -15.30
C GLU A 80 -1.80 -11.48 -14.07
N HIS A 81 -1.39 -10.22 -14.22
CA HIS A 81 -1.40 -9.24 -13.13
C HIS A 81 -2.79 -9.03 -12.57
N ALA A 82 -3.80 -8.86 -13.44
CA ALA A 82 -5.20 -8.74 -13.03
C ALA A 82 -5.67 -9.95 -12.21
N SER A 83 -5.25 -11.15 -12.60
CA SER A 83 -5.53 -12.39 -11.86
C SER A 83 -4.85 -12.43 -10.49
N ILE A 84 -3.62 -11.91 -10.37
CA ILE A 84 -2.92 -11.77 -9.10
C ILE A 84 -3.65 -10.80 -8.17
N VAL A 85 -4.06 -9.63 -8.68
CA VAL A 85 -4.84 -8.63 -7.91
C VAL A 85 -6.13 -9.26 -7.38
N LYS A 86 -6.89 -9.95 -8.26
CA LYS A 86 -8.12 -10.63 -7.88
C LYS A 86 -7.89 -11.69 -6.81
N SER A 87 -6.93 -12.58 -7.02
CA SER A 87 -6.62 -13.65 -6.06
C SER A 87 -6.19 -13.12 -4.70
N LEU A 88 -5.40 -12.03 -4.67
CA LEU A 88 -5.03 -11.36 -3.43
C LEU A 88 -6.26 -10.84 -2.70
N LEU A 89 -7.13 -10.08 -3.38
CA LEU A 89 -8.28 -9.46 -2.74
C LEU A 89 -9.30 -10.50 -2.28
N GLU A 90 -9.54 -11.57 -3.03
CA GLU A 90 -10.42 -12.66 -2.59
C GLU A 90 -9.91 -13.34 -1.31
N LYS A 91 -8.59 -13.46 -1.15
CA LYS A 91 -7.99 -14.16 -0.02
C LYS A 91 -7.76 -13.28 1.21
N ASP A 92 -7.25 -12.06 0.99
CA ASP A 92 -6.66 -11.24 2.04
C ASP A 92 -7.52 -10.01 2.41
N THR A 93 -8.68 -9.76 1.76
CA THR A 93 -9.52 -8.57 2.02
C THR A 93 -9.85 -8.38 3.51
N THR A 94 -10.26 -9.44 4.21
CA THR A 94 -10.58 -9.35 5.65
C THR A 94 -9.36 -8.90 6.47
N TYR A 95 -8.17 -9.41 6.14
CA TYR A 95 -6.94 -9.02 6.79
C TYR A 95 -6.57 -7.56 6.48
N LEU A 96 -6.71 -7.14 5.22
CA LEU A 96 -6.44 -5.76 4.80
C LEU A 96 -7.30 -4.77 5.57
N LEU A 97 -8.62 -5.01 5.61
CA LEU A 97 -9.57 -4.16 6.35
C LEU A 97 -9.26 -4.13 7.85
N LEU A 98 -9.03 -5.28 8.48
CA LEU A 98 -8.71 -5.34 9.90
C LEU A 98 -7.46 -4.53 10.24
N MET A 99 -6.42 -4.61 9.40
CA MET A 99 -5.21 -3.82 9.60
C MET A 99 -5.45 -2.33 9.39
N ILE A 100 -6.22 -1.94 8.36
CA ILE A 100 -6.55 -0.53 8.13
C ILE A 100 -7.29 0.04 9.33
N HIS A 101 -8.35 -0.61 9.81
CA HIS A 101 -9.10 -0.16 10.98
C HIS A 101 -8.22 -0.05 12.23
N LYS A 102 -7.35 -1.04 12.46
CA LYS A 102 -6.42 -1.05 13.59
C LYS A 102 -5.42 0.10 13.54
N LEU A 103 -4.88 0.40 12.37
CA LEU A 103 -3.84 1.43 12.19
C LEU A 103 -4.42 2.84 12.13
N ALA A 104 -5.57 3.01 11.47
CA ALA A 104 -6.28 4.28 11.37
C ALA A 104 -6.93 4.70 12.70
N ASN A 105 -7.23 3.74 13.58
CA ASN A 105 -7.90 3.99 14.86
C ASN A 105 -9.19 4.83 14.72
N GLY A 106 -9.93 4.61 13.62
CA GLY A 106 -11.17 5.33 13.30
C GLY A 106 -10.97 6.71 12.66
N VAL A 107 -9.74 7.16 12.45
CA VAL A 107 -9.40 8.45 11.82
C VAL A 107 -8.85 8.21 10.41
N TYR A 108 -9.56 8.73 9.40
CA TYR A 108 -9.25 8.49 7.99
C TYR A 108 -8.75 9.76 7.29
N ASP A 109 -7.67 10.32 7.80
CA ASP A 109 -6.95 11.47 7.23
C ASP A 109 -5.70 11.02 6.47
N SER A 110 -5.00 12.00 5.87
CA SER A 110 -3.78 11.73 5.10
C SER A 110 -2.66 11.15 5.97
N GLU A 111 -2.54 11.53 7.25
CA GLU A 111 -1.50 11.02 8.15
C GLU A 111 -1.69 9.52 8.46
N ASN A 112 -2.93 9.13 8.78
CA ASN A 112 -3.28 7.74 9.02
C ASN A 112 -3.20 6.90 7.74
N TYR A 113 -3.50 7.50 6.58
CA TYR A 113 -3.26 6.87 5.28
C TYR A 113 -1.79 6.51 5.10
N LEU A 114 -0.87 7.49 5.28
CA LEU A 114 0.56 7.26 5.15
C LEU A 114 1.05 6.17 6.11
N THR A 115 0.55 6.18 7.35
CA THR A 115 0.85 5.13 8.35
C THR A 115 0.42 3.74 7.87
N CYS A 116 -0.78 3.62 7.32
CA CYS A 116 -1.28 2.35 6.77
C CYS A 116 -0.48 1.90 5.55
N ARG A 117 -0.26 2.80 4.60
CA ARG A 117 0.54 2.56 3.40
C ARG A 117 1.94 2.05 3.76
N ASP A 118 2.65 2.75 4.64
CA ASP A 118 4.02 2.43 5.03
C ASP A 118 4.11 1.11 5.81
N PHE A 119 3.06 0.74 6.56
CA PHE A 119 2.97 -0.58 7.16
C PHE A 119 2.96 -1.68 6.09
N PHE A 120 2.12 -1.55 5.06
CA PHE A 120 2.05 -2.53 3.98
C PHE A 120 3.32 -2.56 3.13
N VAL A 121 3.89 -1.40 2.79
CA VAL A 121 5.19 -1.31 2.09
C VAL A 121 6.27 -2.10 2.85
N ARG A 122 6.42 -1.86 4.17
CA ARG A 122 7.39 -2.58 5.00
C ARG A 122 7.10 -4.08 5.09
N LYS A 123 5.83 -4.47 5.15
CA LYS A 123 5.43 -5.88 5.18
C LYS A 123 5.86 -6.61 3.89
N TRP A 124 5.71 -5.95 2.74
CA TRP A 124 6.07 -6.53 1.44
C TRP A 124 7.57 -6.55 1.17
N LYS A 125 8.32 -5.52 1.61
CA LYS A 125 9.80 -5.51 1.55
C LYS A 125 10.46 -6.70 2.27
N LYS A 126 9.78 -7.34 3.22
CA LYS A 126 10.28 -8.55 3.91
C LYS A 126 10.10 -9.84 3.11
N ARG A 127 9.37 -9.81 2.00
CA ARG A 127 9.12 -11.00 1.16
C ARG A 127 10.17 -11.10 0.05
N ALA A 128 10.43 -12.32 -0.40
CA ALA A 128 11.26 -12.57 -1.57
C ALA A 128 10.70 -11.79 -2.77
N TYR A 129 11.59 -11.10 -3.49
CA TYR A 129 11.21 -10.29 -4.63
C TYR A 129 10.85 -11.20 -5.80
N THR A 130 9.62 -11.04 -6.29
CA THR A 130 9.04 -11.67 -7.47
C THR A 130 8.02 -10.72 -8.07
N GLU A 131 7.77 -10.80 -9.37
CA GLU A 131 6.70 -10.04 -10.02
C GLU A 131 5.36 -10.18 -9.28
N LYS A 132 4.97 -11.42 -8.95
CA LYS A 132 3.76 -11.68 -8.18
C LYS A 132 3.72 -10.94 -6.84
N SER A 133 4.83 -10.94 -6.09
CA SER A 133 4.91 -10.21 -4.82
C SER A 133 4.83 -8.69 -5.01
N PHE A 134 5.39 -8.18 -6.11
CA PHE A 134 5.36 -6.77 -6.47
C PHE A 134 3.94 -6.31 -6.81
N ILE A 135 3.25 -7.04 -7.70
CA ILE A 135 1.83 -6.78 -8.04
C ILE A 135 0.96 -6.85 -6.79
N SER A 136 1.20 -7.84 -5.92
CA SER A 136 0.43 -7.98 -4.68
C SER A 136 0.69 -6.83 -3.69
N ALA A 137 1.91 -6.29 -3.66
CA ALA A 137 2.25 -5.12 -2.86
C ALA A 137 1.52 -3.87 -3.37
N CYS A 138 1.57 -3.62 -4.68
CA CYS A 138 0.87 -2.52 -5.34
C CYS A 138 -0.64 -2.60 -5.11
N ALA A 139 -1.23 -3.77 -5.28
CA ALA A 139 -2.65 -4.00 -5.02
C ALA A 139 -3.04 -3.75 -3.55
N SER A 140 -2.18 -4.13 -2.59
CA SER A 140 -2.42 -3.89 -1.16
C SER A 140 -2.45 -2.40 -0.84
N ILE A 141 -1.49 -1.61 -1.33
CA ILE A 141 -1.45 -0.17 -1.08
C ILE A 141 -2.56 0.57 -1.84
N ALA A 142 -2.91 0.12 -3.05
CA ALA A 142 -4.06 0.63 -3.79
C ALA A 142 -5.38 0.35 -3.04
N TYR A 143 -5.52 -0.82 -2.42
CA TYR A 143 -6.68 -1.13 -1.58
C TYR A 143 -6.79 -0.22 -0.35
N VAL A 144 -5.66 0.09 0.30
CA VAL A 144 -5.60 1.07 1.39
C VAL A 144 -6.05 2.43 0.90
N ALA A 145 -5.48 2.91 -0.21
CA ALA A 145 -5.83 4.21 -0.79
C ALA A 145 -7.32 4.32 -1.17
N ALA A 146 -7.88 3.27 -1.77
CA ALA A 146 -9.29 3.18 -2.10
C ALA A 146 -10.16 3.28 -0.85
N HIS A 147 -9.82 2.56 0.22
CA HIS A 147 -10.56 2.61 1.48
C HIS A 147 -10.54 4.00 2.12
N PHE A 148 -9.37 4.66 2.18
CA PHE A 148 -9.26 6.02 2.71
C PHE A 148 -10.04 7.03 1.86
N THR A 149 -9.99 6.90 0.53
CA THR A 149 -10.72 7.79 -0.38
C THR A 149 -12.23 7.59 -0.30
N GLN A 150 -12.69 6.36 -0.09
CA GLN A 150 -14.11 6.04 0.13
C GLN A 150 -14.66 6.72 1.40
N VAL A 151 -13.88 6.73 2.49
CA VAL A 151 -14.28 7.34 3.75
C VAL A 151 -14.06 8.86 3.76
N ASN A 152 -12.99 9.33 3.12
CA ASN A 152 -12.60 10.72 3.04
C ASN A 152 -12.01 11.05 1.66
N TYR A 153 -12.86 11.52 0.75
CA TYR A 153 -12.47 11.86 -0.62
C TYR A 153 -11.35 12.92 -0.70
N GLN A 154 -11.19 13.78 0.32
CA GLN A 154 -10.22 14.86 0.30
C GLN A 154 -8.79 14.44 0.71
N CYS A 155 -8.57 13.18 1.10
CA CYS A 155 -7.26 12.74 1.60
C CYS A 155 -6.17 12.60 0.51
N GLY A 156 -6.54 12.60 -0.77
CA GLY A 156 -5.61 12.50 -1.90
C GLY A 156 -4.93 11.14 -2.07
N ALA A 157 -5.42 10.10 -1.38
CA ALA A 157 -4.72 8.82 -1.28
C ALA A 157 -4.59 8.06 -2.61
N LEU A 158 -5.58 8.16 -3.51
CA LEU A 158 -5.50 7.53 -4.84
C LEU A 158 -4.41 8.17 -5.71
N ASP A 159 -4.28 9.49 -5.69
CA ASP A 159 -3.26 10.18 -6.48
C ASP A 159 -1.85 9.85 -5.95
N ASP A 160 -1.67 9.86 -4.63
CA ASP A 160 -0.41 9.46 -3.99
C ASP A 160 0.00 8.02 -4.35
N VAL A 161 -0.93 7.07 -4.28
CA VAL A 161 -0.61 5.67 -4.56
C VAL A 161 -0.27 5.44 -6.04
N VAL A 162 -0.92 6.17 -6.95
CA VAL A 162 -0.60 6.10 -8.39
C VAL A 162 0.84 6.57 -8.63
N VAL A 163 1.23 7.72 -8.06
CA VAL A 163 2.60 8.23 -8.19
C VAL A 163 3.60 7.25 -7.59
N LEU A 164 3.32 6.70 -6.40
CA LEU A 164 4.20 5.75 -5.74
C LEU A 164 4.44 4.49 -6.58
N ILE A 165 3.37 3.88 -7.11
CA ILE A 165 3.48 2.68 -7.96
C ILE A 165 4.23 3.01 -9.26
N ALA A 166 3.96 4.16 -9.86
CA ALA A 166 4.63 4.59 -11.09
C ALA A 166 6.14 4.80 -10.89
N CYS A 167 6.55 5.34 -9.74
CA CYS A 167 7.97 5.42 -9.36
C CYS A 167 8.58 4.03 -9.17
N TRP A 168 7.89 3.12 -8.45
CA TRP A 168 8.41 1.77 -8.22
C TRP A 168 8.64 0.98 -9.49
N ILE A 169 7.67 0.97 -10.42
CA ILE A 169 7.84 0.25 -11.69
C ILE A 169 8.97 0.87 -12.52
N GLY A 170 9.11 2.20 -12.50
CA GLY A 170 10.22 2.88 -13.17
C GLY A 170 11.58 2.48 -12.62
N ASP A 171 11.72 2.37 -11.30
CA ASP A 171 12.97 1.94 -10.66
C ASP A 171 13.30 0.46 -10.95
N ILE A 172 12.28 -0.40 -11.00
CA ILE A 172 12.41 -1.81 -11.38
C ILE A 172 12.89 -1.92 -12.83
N LEU A 173 12.23 -1.22 -13.76
CA LEU A 173 12.56 -1.29 -15.19
C LEU A 173 13.94 -0.71 -15.52
N LYS A 174 14.44 0.26 -14.73
CA LYS A 174 15.83 0.73 -14.83
C LYS A 174 16.86 -0.34 -14.48
N ARG A 175 16.52 -1.29 -13.60
CA ARG A 175 17.40 -2.37 -13.14
C ARG A 175 17.35 -3.61 -14.04
N GLY A 176 16.33 -3.74 -14.91
CA GLY A 176 16.16 -4.86 -15.84
C GLY A 176 14.70 -5.23 -16.03
N THR A 177 14.43 -6.52 -16.27
CA THR A 177 13.05 -7.03 -16.29
C THR A 177 12.50 -7.17 -14.86
N ILE A 178 11.18 -7.22 -14.73
CA ILE A 178 10.51 -7.46 -13.44
C ILE A 178 10.97 -8.80 -12.82
N ASP A 179 11.32 -9.79 -13.64
CA ASP A 179 11.83 -11.10 -13.21
C ASP A 179 13.24 -11.08 -12.58
N HIS A 180 14.00 -10.00 -12.75
CA HIS A 180 15.42 -9.95 -12.36
C HIS A 180 15.77 -8.83 -11.36
N SER A 181 14.77 -8.08 -10.89
CA SER A 181 15.00 -6.97 -9.97
C SER A 181 15.04 -7.43 -8.51
N CYS A 182 15.52 -6.56 -7.61
CA CYS A 182 15.37 -6.68 -6.16
C CYS A 182 14.87 -5.34 -5.60
N TRP A 183 14.21 -5.36 -4.44
CA TRP A 183 13.61 -4.19 -3.78
C TRP A 183 14.59 -3.01 -3.64
#